data_AF-A0A7J3V1F2-F1
#
_entry.id   AF-A0A7J3V1F2-F1
#
_cell.length_a   1.000
_cell.length_b   1.000
_cell.length_c   1.000
_cell.angle_alpha   90.00
_cell.angle_beta   90.00
_cell.angle_gamma   90.00
#
_symmetry.space_group_name_H-M   'P 1'
#
loop_
_entity.id
_entity.type
_entity.pdbx_description
1 polymer ?
#
loop_
_entity_poly.entity_id
_entity_poly.type
_entity_poly.pdbx_seq_one_letter_code
_entity_poly.pdbx_strand_id
1 'polypeptide(L)'
;MSLERRINFDKVYEYGEKGIIGKEVFTSFFERIPLLEKALRETEEASGLQYPPVFFEPALTIIRYPSSTFSGAVIYAACKLMEYTGELMPCVVFSVPFVILSREDVLRACAAHEFLHYIYITKALSKGNYMDLAGERLDSVEVHQAYDDTHTVPPDEWIRNSELVGLVKRVFSPNINDPELEAAIREKWIDKGLPVKYTTAEEAKLKIPLAEIQRVRLDTKVLQRLSP
;
A
#
# COMPACT_ATOMS: atom_id res chain seq x y z
N MET A 1 5.57 -23.95 12.36
CA MET A 1 6.69 -22.98 12.31
C MET A 1 6.13 -21.67 11.81
N SER A 2 5.92 -20.69 12.68
CA SER A 2 5.55 -19.35 12.25
C SER A 2 6.74 -18.79 11.49
N LEU A 3 6.60 -18.55 10.19
CA LEU A 3 7.37 -17.49 9.56
C LEU A 3 7.08 -16.25 10.42
N GLU A 4 8.08 -15.73 11.14
CA GLU A 4 7.99 -14.37 11.66
C GLU A 4 7.66 -13.50 10.46
N ARG A 5 6.38 -13.14 10.32
CA ARG A 5 5.95 -12.35 9.20
C ARG A 5 6.63 -11.00 9.33
N ARG A 6 7.12 -10.47 8.21
CA ARG A 6 7.86 -9.20 8.16
C ARG A 6 6.92 -8.00 8.32
N ILE A 7 6.18 -7.94 9.43
CA ILE A 7 5.28 -6.86 9.78
C ILE A 7 5.97 -6.00 10.85
N ASN A 8 6.13 -4.71 10.57
CA ASN A 8 6.69 -3.74 11.49
C ASN A 8 5.57 -2.87 12.08
N PHE A 9 5.50 -2.83 13.40
CA PHE A 9 4.48 -2.08 14.16
C PHE A 9 5.04 -0.82 14.84
N ASP A 10 6.32 -0.49 14.66
CA ASP A 10 7.05 0.48 15.49
C ASP A 10 6.35 1.84 15.51
N LYS A 11 5.91 2.32 14.35
CA LYS A 11 5.21 3.61 14.24
C LYS A 11 3.85 3.62 14.93
N VAL A 12 3.15 2.48 14.96
CA VAL A 12 1.86 2.35 15.66
C VAL A 12 2.07 2.37 17.17
N TYR A 13 3.09 1.65 17.66
CA TYR A 13 3.51 1.72 19.06
C TYR A 13 3.91 3.13 19.45
N GLU A 14 4.76 3.79 18.66
CA GLU A 14 5.17 5.17 18.89
C GLU A 14 3.98 6.13 19.04
N TYR A 15 2.99 6.04 18.12
CA TYR A 15 1.80 6.90 18.17
C TYR A 15 0.91 6.57 19.37
N GLY A 16 0.80 5.29 19.74
CA GLY A 16 0.04 4.84 20.91
C GLY A 16 0.67 5.32 22.22
N GLU A 17 1.99 5.16 22.37
CA GLU A 17 2.76 5.59 23.55
C GLU A 17 2.74 7.11 23.73
N LYS A 18 2.83 7.86 22.63
CA LYS A 18 2.69 9.33 22.63
C LYS A 18 1.25 9.81 22.85
N GLY A 19 0.27 8.91 22.89
CA GLY A 19 -1.15 9.24 23.03
C GLY A 19 -1.73 9.98 21.82
N ILE A 20 -1.05 9.95 20.67
CA ILE A 20 -1.51 10.57 19.41
C ILE A 20 -2.71 9.80 18.85
N ILE A 21 -2.68 8.47 18.98
CA ILE A 21 -3.86 7.62 18.81
C ILE A 21 -4.31 7.12 20.18
N GLY A 22 -5.62 7.16 20.42
CA GLY A 22 -6.19 6.70 21.69
C GLY A 22 -6.15 5.17 21.82
N LYS A 23 -6.36 4.68 23.05
CA LYS A 23 -6.40 3.24 23.37
C LYS A 23 -7.40 2.47 22.52
N GLU A 24 -8.56 3.07 22.20
CA GLU A 24 -9.59 2.46 21.33
C GLU A 24 -9.01 2.17 19.94
N VAL A 25 -8.44 3.17 19.27
CA VAL A 25 -7.81 3.03 17.95
C VAL A 25 -6.68 2.00 17.98
N PHE A 26 -5.82 2.07 19.00
CA PHE A 26 -4.72 1.13 19.17
C PHE A 26 -5.23 -0.32 19.31
N THR A 27 -6.25 -0.53 20.14
CA THR A 27 -6.84 -1.86 20.37
C THR A 27 -7.50 -2.39 19.11
N SER A 28 -8.37 -1.58 18.47
CA SER A 28 -9.06 -1.96 17.23
C SER A 28 -8.10 -2.28 16.09
N PHE A 29 -6.95 -1.59 16.03
CA PHE A 29 -5.92 -1.92 15.05
C PHE A 29 -5.37 -3.33 15.24
N PHE A 30 -4.94 -3.69 16.45
CA PHE A 30 -4.38 -5.03 16.72
C PHE A 30 -5.43 -6.14 16.61
N GLU A 31 -6.70 -5.88 16.93
CA GLU A 31 -7.81 -6.82 16.68
C GLU A 31 -8.00 -7.15 15.20
N ARG A 32 -7.60 -6.23 14.30
CA ARG A 32 -7.75 -6.36 12.84
C ARG A 32 -6.53 -6.98 12.16
N ILE A 33 -5.38 -7.04 12.83
CA ILE A 33 -4.15 -7.63 12.29
C ILE A 33 -4.33 -9.09 11.84
N PRO A 34 -5.01 -9.99 12.57
CA PRO A 34 -5.22 -11.36 12.11
C PRO A 34 -5.93 -11.45 10.75
N LEU A 35 -6.82 -10.49 10.46
CA LEU A 35 -7.53 -10.41 9.18
C LEU A 35 -6.60 -9.95 8.05
N LEU A 36 -5.81 -8.90 8.28
CA LEU A 36 -4.79 -8.46 7.32
C LEU A 36 -3.82 -9.60 7.05
N GLU A 37 -3.34 -10.29 8.08
CA GLU A 37 -2.45 -11.43 7.91
C GLU A 37 -3.06 -12.54 7.05
N LYS A 38 -4.35 -12.84 7.22
CA LYS A 38 -5.03 -13.81 6.37
C LYS A 38 -5.01 -13.35 4.91
N ALA A 39 -5.31 -12.09 4.62
CA ALA A 39 -5.24 -11.52 3.28
C ALA A 39 -3.83 -11.60 2.66
N LEU A 40 -2.79 -11.28 3.44
CA LEU A 40 -1.41 -11.41 3.01
C LEU A 40 -1.06 -12.87 2.69
N ARG A 41 -1.48 -13.84 3.52
CA ARG A 41 -1.21 -15.28 3.30
C ARG A 41 -1.87 -15.75 2.01
N GLU A 42 -3.12 -15.36 1.80
CA GLU A 42 -3.86 -15.71 0.60
C GLU A 42 -3.15 -15.20 -0.67
N THR A 43 -2.58 -14.00 -0.63
CA THR A 43 -1.81 -13.45 -1.75
C THR A 43 -0.51 -14.21 -1.96
N GLU A 44 0.20 -14.58 -0.89
CA GLU A 44 1.42 -15.40 -0.96
C GLU A 44 1.13 -16.79 -1.56
N GLU A 45 0.08 -17.44 -1.09
CA GLU A 45 -0.37 -18.75 -1.58
C GLU A 45 -0.79 -18.68 -3.05
N ALA A 46 -1.56 -17.67 -3.42
CA ALA A 46 -2.05 -17.50 -4.78
C ALA A 46 -0.93 -17.12 -5.78
N SER A 47 0.12 -16.43 -5.33
CA SER A 47 1.25 -16.03 -6.17
C SER A 47 2.40 -17.04 -6.16
N GLY A 48 2.55 -17.82 -5.08
CA GLY A 48 3.73 -18.66 -4.84
C GLY A 48 4.99 -17.85 -4.45
N LEU A 49 4.82 -16.58 -4.10
CA LEU A 49 5.89 -15.64 -3.73
C LEU A 49 5.64 -15.13 -2.30
N GLN A 50 6.69 -14.66 -1.64
CA GLN A 50 6.55 -14.09 -0.29
C GLN A 50 6.11 -12.62 -0.39
N TYR A 51 5.24 -12.18 0.52
CA TYR A 51 4.81 -10.80 0.60
C TYR A 51 6.00 -9.93 1.07
N PRO A 52 6.21 -8.72 0.50
CA PRO A 52 7.25 -7.80 0.96
C PRO A 52 7.04 -7.41 2.44
N PRO A 53 8.03 -6.79 3.11
CA PRO A 53 7.82 -6.26 4.44
C PRO A 53 6.63 -5.27 4.48
N VAL A 54 5.87 -5.32 5.57
CA VAL A 54 4.66 -4.52 5.78
C VAL A 54 4.89 -3.53 6.92
N PHE A 55 4.52 -2.28 6.69
CA PHE A 55 4.55 -1.21 7.67
C PHE A 55 3.17 -0.56 7.78
N PHE A 56 3.01 0.30 8.79
CA PHE A 56 1.77 1.05 8.99
C PHE A 56 2.00 2.54 9.11
N GLU A 57 1.10 3.30 8.49
CA GLU A 57 0.98 4.74 8.68
C GLU A 57 -0.21 5.03 9.62
N PRO A 58 0.04 5.47 10.87
CA PRO A 58 -1.04 5.77 11.81
C PRO A 58 -1.95 6.92 11.38
N ALA A 59 -1.51 7.82 10.52
CA ALA A 59 -2.33 8.94 10.04
C ALA A 59 -3.05 8.63 8.71
N LEU A 60 -4.25 9.17 8.54
CA LEU A 60 -4.91 9.18 7.23
C LEU A 60 -4.14 10.12 6.31
N THR A 61 -3.73 9.65 5.14
CA THR A 61 -3.05 10.49 4.14
C THR A 61 -4.05 10.94 3.10
N ILE A 62 -4.16 12.26 2.91
CA ILE A 62 -5.02 12.85 1.89
C ILE A 62 -4.16 13.66 0.90
N ILE A 63 -4.23 13.29 -0.36
CA ILE A 63 -3.63 14.04 -1.46
C ILE A 63 -4.51 15.25 -1.75
N ARG A 64 -3.91 16.44 -1.78
CA ARG A 64 -4.54 17.66 -2.26
C ARG A 64 -3.99 17.98 -3.64
N TYR A 65 -4.89 18.11 -4.61
CA TYR A 65 -4.51 18.48 -5.97
C TYR A 65 -4.56 20.01 -6.14
N PRO A 66 -3.59 20.62 -6.84
CA PRO A 66 -3.57 22.08 -7.05
C PRO A 66 -4.80 22.59 -7.80
N SER A 67 -5.38 21.75 -8.67
CA SER A 67 -6.48 22.07 -9.57
C SER A 67 -7.86 21.91 -8.95
N SER A 68 -7.97 21.31 -7.76
CA SER A 68 -9.25 21.06 -7.09
C SER A 68 -9.25 21.53 -5.64
N THR A 69 -10.07 22.54 -5.37
CA THR A 69 -10.22 23.12 -4.03
C THR A 69 -11.00 22.20 -3.07
N PHE A 70 -11.67 21.16 -3.59
CA PHE A 70 -12.61 20.32 -2.84
C PHE A 70 -12.45 18.80 -3.06
N SER A 71 -11.59 18.33 -3.97
CA SER A 71 -11.37 16.89 -4.18
C SER A 71 -9.95 16.49 -3.76
N GLY A 72 -9.87 15.51 -2.84
CA GLY A 72 -8.62 14.88 -2.46
C GLY A 72 -8.75 13.37 -2.54
N ALA A 73 -7.65 12.69 -2.81
CA ALA A 73 -7.60 11.23 -2.84
C ALA A 73 -7.01 10.71 -1.53
N VAL A 74 -7.62 9.67 -0.95
CA VAL A 74 -7.10 9.01 0.25
C VAL A 74 -6.09 7.94 -0.16
N ILE A 75 -4.91 7.94 0.46
CA ILE A 75 -3.94 6.84 0.31
C ILE A 75 -4.22 5.80 1.39
N TYR A 76 -4.90 4.73 1.01
CA TYR A 76 -5.23 3.62 1.91
C TYR A 76 -4.04 2.70 2.15
N ALA A 77 -3.28 2.41 1.10
CA ALA A 77 -2.01 1.71 1.14
C ALA A 77 -1.10 2.24 0.01
N ALA A 78 0.18 1.91 0.07
CA ALA A 78 1.13 2.18 -1.01
C ALA A 78 2.38 1.31 -0.88
N CYS A 79 2.93 0.87 -2.02
CA CYS A 79 4.27 0.30 -2.08
C CYS A 79 5.34 1.41 -2.12
N LYS A 80 6.32 1.35 -1.21
CA LYS A 80 7.38 2.36 -1.03
C LYS A 80 8.76 1.71 -0.86
N LEU A 81 9.82 2.43 -1.20
CA LEU A 81 11.17 2.05 -0.78
C LEU A 81 11.36 2.48 0.68
N MET A 82 11.66 1.51 1.54
CA MET A 82 11.90 1.74 2.97
C MET A 82 13.08 0.91 3.45
N GLU A 83 13.75 1.39 4.48
CA GLU A 83 14.78 0.61 5.16
C GLU A 83 14.13 -0.47 6.02
N TYR A 84 14.48 -1.73 5.75
CA TYR A 84 14.07 -2.89 6.52
C TYR A 84 15.31 -3.72 6.82
N THR A 85 15.58 -3.97 8.11
CA THR A 85 16.75 -4.74 8.56
C THR A 85 18.10 -4.20 8.02
N GLY A 86 18.20 -2.88 7.82
CA GLY A 86 19.41 -2.21 7.31
C GLY A 86 19.55 -2.18 5.78
N GLU A 87 18.59 -2.75 5.05
CA GLU A 87 18.56 -2.73 3.58
C GLU A 87 17.40 -1.89 3.06
N LEU A 88 17.65 -1.05 2.05
CA LEU A 88 16.59 -0.33 1.36
C LEU A 88 15.86 -1.30 0.43
N MET A 89 14.55 -1.47 0.56
CA MET A 89 13.80 -2.39 -0.29
C MET A 89 12.34 -1.98 -0.49
N PRO A 90 11.66 -2.49 -1.53
CA PRO A 90 10.23 -2.32 -1.69
C PRO A 90 9.46 -2.94 -0.50
N CYS A 91 8.60 -2.14 0.12
CA CYS A 91 7.77 -2.48 1.27
C CYS A 91 6.34 -1.96 1.03
N VAL A 92 5.34 -2.62 1.61
CA VAL A 92 3.95 -2.17 1.54
C VAL A 92 3.58 -1.45 2.83
N VAL A 93 2.98 -0.27 2.71
CA VAL A 93 2.55 0.53 3.86
C VAL A 93 1.04 0.65 3.85
N PHE A 94 0.35 0.10 4.86
CA PHE A 94 -1.08 0.29 5.03
C PHE A 94 -1.36 1.45 5.99
N SER A 95 -2.37 2.26 5.73
CA SER A 95 -2.86 3.21 6.72
C SER A 95 -3.64 2.47 7.84
N VAL A 96 -3.36 2.81 9.09
CA VAL A 96 -4.13 2.32 10.26
C VAL A 96 -5.65 2.55 10.09
N PRO A 97 -6.14 3.73 9.66
CA PRO A 97 -7.57 3.92 9.42
C PRO A 97 -8.16 2.90 8.43
N PHE A 98 -7.44 2.60 7.34
CA PHE A 98 -7.88 1.59 6.37
C PHE A 98 -7.97 0.19 6.98
N VAL A 99 -6.94 -0.24 7.73
CA VAL A 99 -6.92 -1.57 8.36
C VAL A 99 -8.09 -1.75 9.32
N ILE A 100 -8.42 -0.70 10.10
CA ILE A 100 -9.52 -0.73 11.07
C ILE A 100 -10.88 -0.73 10.37
N LEU A 101 -11.07 0.13 9.37
CA LEU A 101 -12.41 0.48 8.86
C LEU A 101 -12.83 -0.27 7.60
N SER A 102 -11.89 -0.90 6.88
CA SER A 102 -12.20 -1.66 5.66
C SER A 102 -13.02 -2.93 5.94
N ARG A 103 -13.78 -3.38 4.93
CA ARG A 103 -14.36 -4.73 4.94
C ARG A 103 -13.28 -5.76 4.58
N GLU A 104 -13.51 -7.02 4.93
CA GLU A 104 -12.52 -8.10 4.69
C GLU A 104 -12.18 -8.26 3.21
N ASP A 105 -13.18 -8.17 2.33
CA ASP A 105 -12.99 -8.29 0.87
C ASP A 105 -12.18 -7.13 0.30
N VAL A 106 -12.41 -5.90 0.78
CA VAL A 106 -11.62 -4.71 0.40
C VAL A 106 -10.17 -4.83 0.88
N LEU A 107 -9.95 -5.33 2.11
CA LEU A 107 -8.62 -5.55 2.65
C LEU A 107 -7.86 -6.63 1.87
N ARG A 108 -8.53 -7.73 1.50
CA ARG A 108 -7.99 -8.79 0.63
C ARG A 108 -7.61 -8.24 -0.74
N ALA A 109 -8.50 -7.48 -1.37
CA ALA A 109 -8.25 -6.87 -2.67
C ALA A 109 -7.03 -5.93 -2.61
N CYS A 110 -6.97 -5.06 -1.60
CA CYS A 110 -5.90 -4.10 -1.45
C CYS A 110 -4.55 -4.77 -1.19
N ALA A 111 -4.51 -5.80 -0.34
CA ALA A 111 -3.29 -6.58 -0.15
C ALA A 111 -2.78 -7.19 -1.46
N ALA A 112 -3.67 -7.76 -2.29
CA ALA A 112 -3.27 -8.29 -3.59
C ALA A 112 -2.85 -7.20 -4.59
N HIS A 113 -3.53 -6.05 -4.60
CA HIS A 113 -3.18 -4.90 -5.46
C HIS A 113 -1.79 -4.34 -5.16
N GLU A 114 -1.50 -4.06 -3.90
CA GLU A 114 -0.18 -3.57 -3.48
C GLU A 114 0.95 -4.57 -3.75
N PHE A 115 0.63 -5.86 -3.71
CA PHE A 115 1.57 -6.92 -4.08
C PHE A 115 1.95 -6.88 -5.56
N LEU A 116 1.01 -6.51 -6.44
CA LEU A 116 1.29 -6.32 -7.87
C LEU A 116 2.16 -5.08 -8.11
N HIS A 117 1.93 -3.99 -7.38
CA HIS A 117 2.84 -2.83 -7.40
C HIS A 117 4.25 -3.20 -6.94
N TYR A 118 4.37 -4.01 -5.88
CA TYR A 118 5.64 -4.52 -5.41
C TYR A 118 6.40 -5.29 -6.51
N ILE A 119 5.72 -6.17 -7.24
CA ILE A 119 6.31 -6.89 -8.38
C ILE A 119 6.72 -5.92 -9.49
N TYR A 120 5.85 -4.98 -9.83
CA TYR A 120 6.13 -3.97 -10.85
C TYR A 120 7.38 -3.15 -10.51
N ILE A 121 7.47 -2.64 -9.27
CA ILE A 121 8.62 -1.85 -8.79
C ILE A 121 9.88 -2.70 -8.84
N THR A 122 9.82 -3.95 -8.39
CA THR A 122 10.96 -4.88 -8.46
C THR A 122 11.42 -5.09 -9.90
N LYS A 123 10.48 -5.29 -10.83
CA LYS A 123 10.76 -5.42 -12.27
C LYS A 123 11.39 -4.16 -12.85
N ALA A 124 10.82 -2.99 -12.59
CA ALA A 124 11.30 -1.71 -13.11
C ALA A 124 12.71 -1.38 -12.61
N LEU A 125 12.96 -1.56 -11.32
CA LEU A 125 14.28 -1.36 -10.71
C LEU A 125 15.34 -2.32 -11.28
N SER A 126 14.97 -3.58 -11.52
CA SER A 126 15.90 -4.58 -12.09
C SER A 126 16.36 -4.26 -13.50
N LYS A 127 15.53 -3.54 -14.27
CA LYS A 127 15.82 -3.16 -15.67
C LYS A 127 16.51 -1.79 -15.80
N GLY A 128 16.71 -1.08 -14.70
CA GLY A 128 17.23 0.29 -14.72
C GLY A 128 16.20 1.33 -15.23
N ASN A 129 14.91 0.98 -15.24
CA ASN A 129 13.82 1.83 -15.70
C ASN A 129 13.38 2.83 -14.62
N TYR A 130 14.34 3.64 -14.14
CA TYR A 130 14.11 4.57 -13.03
C TYR A 130 13.24 5.77 -13.44
N MET A 131 13.26 6.12 -14.73
CA MET A 131 12.45 7.20 -15.29
C MET A 131 10.96 6.84 -15.34
N ASP A 132 10.63 5.57 -15.59
CA ASP A 132 9.26 5.07 -15.53
C ASP A 132 8.70 5.26 -14.11
N LEU A 133 9.51 4.96 -13.08
CA LEU A 133 9.12 5.15 -11.67
C LEU A 133 9.04 6.61 -11.22
N ALA A 134 9.64 7.56 -11.96
CA ALA A 134 9.64 8.98 -11.61
C ALA A 134 8.36 9.73 -12.06
N GLY A 135 7.65 9.22 -13.08
CA GLY A 135 6.30 9.61 -13.48
C GLY A 135 6.07 11.08 -13.90
N GLU A 136 5.07 11.30 -14.76
CA GLU A 136 4.59 12.64 -15.14
C GLU A 136 3.94 13.40 -13.96
N ARG A 137 3.76 14.71 -14.07
CA ARG A 137 3.18 15.55 -13.00
C ARG A 137 1.72 15.14 -12.72
N LEU A 138 1.43 14.71 -11.50
CA LEU A 138 0.10 14.22 -11.12
C LEU A 138 -0.81 15.40 -10.70
N ASP A 139 -1.36 16.12 -11.67
CA ASP A 139 -2.12 17.36 -11.40
C ASP A 139 -3.61 17.16 -11.05
N SER A 140 -4.14 15.94 -11.22
CA SER A 140 -5.54 15.58 -10.88
C SER A 140 -5.68 14.13 -10.40
N VAL A 141 -6.86 13.80 -9.86
CA VAL A 141 -7.20 12.44 -9.40
C VAL A 141 -7.14 11.44 -10.56
N GLU A 142 -7.65 11.84 -11.73
CA GLU A 142 -7.71 11.01 -12.94
C GLU A 142 -6.30 10.70 -13.49
N VAL A 143 -5.39 11.69 -13.44
CA VAL A 143 -3.99 11.47 -13.83
C VAL A 143 -3.29 10.53 -12.84
N HIS A 144 -3.59 10.65 -11.54
CA HIS A 144 -3.08 9.68 -10.55
C HIS A 144 -3.60 8.27 -10.83
N GLN A 145 -4.89 8.11 -11.14
CA GLN A 145 -5.48 6.81 -11.49
C GLN A 145 -4.81 6.17 -12.71
N ALA A 146 -4.63 6.93 -13.80
CA ALA A 146 -3.94 6.44 -14.99
C ALA A 146 -2.48 6.08 -14.70
N TYR A 147 -1.83 6.81 -13.79
CA TYR A 147 -0.49 6.47 -13.32
C TYR A 147 -0.51 5.13 -12.56
N ASP A 148 -1.42 4.92 -11.61
CA ASP A 148 -1.50 3.68 -10.84
C ASP A 148 -1.73 2.45 -11.75
N ASP A 149 -2.66 2.56 -12.71
CA ASP A 149 -3.00 1.50 -13.68
C ASP A 149 -1.80 1.10 -14.57
N THR A 150 -0.90 2.04 -14.86
CA THR A 150 0.28 1.79 -15.70
C THR A 150 1.51 1.34 -14.90
N HIS A 151 1.46 1.45 -13.57
CA HIS A 151 2.57 1.12 -12.66
C HIS A 151 2.29 -0.13 -11.81
N THR A 152 1.58 -1.09 -12.40
CA THR A 152 1.29 -2.41 -11.85
C THR A 152 1.53 -3.51 -12.89
N VAL A 153 1.49 -4.77 -12.47
CA VAL A 153 1.54 -5.93 -13.38
C VAL A 153 0.16 -6.58 -13.51
N PRO A 154 -0.18 -7.23 -14.65
CA PRO A 154 -1.49 -7.85 -14.82
C PRO A 154 -1.76 -8.91 -13.73
N PRO A 155 -2.87 -8.81 -12.98
CA PRO A 155 -3.16 -9.74 -11.88
C PRO A 155 -3.14 -11.21 -12.32
N ASP A 156 -3.69 -11.52 -13.49
CA ASP A 156 -3.81 -12.89 -14.01
C ASP A 156 -2.48 -13.56 -14.41
N GLU A 157 -1.41 -12.78 -14.62
CA GLU A 157 -0.06 -13.32 -14.85
C GLU A 157 0.65 -13.72 -13.53
N TRP A 158 0.27 -13.08 -12.42
CA TRP A 158 0.99 -13.16 -11.15
C TRP A 158 0.24 -13.91 -10.05
N ILE A 159 -1.09 -13.90 -10.09
CA ILE A 159 -1.99 -14.49 -9.11
C ILE A 159 -2.78 -15.64 -9.76
N ARG A 160 -2.61 -16.86 -9.25
CA ARG A 160 -3.29 -18.06 -9.78
C ARG A 160 -4.73 -18.22 -9.29
N ASN A 161 -5.09 -17.56 -8.19
CA ASN A 161 -6.43 -17.60 -7.62
C ASN A 161 -7.36 -16.65 -8.39
N SER A 162 -8.27 -17.20 -9.19
CA SER A 162 -9.21 -16.43 -10.00
C SER A 162 -10.23 -15.64 -9.18
N GLU A 163 -10.60 -16.11 -7.98
CA GLU A 163 -11.47 -15.35 -7.06
C GLU A 163 -10.76 -14.08 -6.60
N LEU A 164 -9.50 -14.19 -6.19
CA LEU A 164 -8.70 -13.04 -5.76
C LEU A 164 -8.46 -12.06 -6.90
N VAL A 165 -8.19 -12.56 -8.11
CA VAL A 165 -8.08 -11.71 -9.32
C VAL A 165 -9.40 -10.98 -9.60
N GLY A 166 -10.53 -11.68 -9.54
CA GLY A 166 -11.85 -11.07 -9.73
C GLY A 166 -12.18 -10.05 -8.64
N LEU A 167 -11.75 -10.30 -7.41
CA LEU A 167 -11.90 -9.41 -6.27
C LEU A 167 -11.08 -8.12 -6.47
N VAL A 168 -9.81 -8.22 -6.87
CA VAL A 168 -8.97 -7.05 -7.22
C VAL A 168 -9.64 -6.24 -8.32
N LYS A 169 -10.01 -6.86 -9.45
CA LYS A 169 -10.65 -6.17 -10.58
C LYS A 169 -11.98 -5.50 -10.22
N ARG A 170 -12.72 -6.05 -9.24
CA ARG A 170 -13.99 -5.48 -8.78
C ARG A 170 -13.80 -4.30 -7.82
N VAL A 171 -12.87 -4.42 -6.88
CA VAL A 171 -12.62 -3.39 -5.85
C VAL A 171 -11.82 -2.23 -6.41
N PHE A 172 -10.85 -2.51 -7.29
CA PHE A 172 -10.00 -1.53 -7.95
C PHE A 172 -10.54 -1.27 -9.36
N SER A 173 -11.30 -0.20 -9.49
CA SER A 173 -11.78 0.33 -10.77
C SER A 173 -11.78 1.85 -10.73
N PRO A 174 -10.73 2.55 -11.17
CA PRO A 174 -9.27 2.34 -11.02
C PRO A 174 -8.74 2.56 -9.58
N ASN A 175 -9.55 3.06 -8.65
CA ASN A 175 -9.26 3.15 -7.21
C ASN A 175 -10.23 2.27 -6.41
N ILE A 176 -9.99 2.14 -5.10
CA ILE A 176 -11.01 1.64 -4.16
C ILE A 176 -12.22 2.59 -4.20
N ASN A 177 -13.29 2.17 -4.86
CA ASN A 177 -14.58 2.84 -4.87
C ASN A 177 -15.51 2.16 -3.86
N ASP A 178 -15.37 2.51 -2.58
CA ASP A 178 -16.18 1.97 -1.50
C ASP A 178 -16.80 3.13 -0.68
N PRO A 179 -18.05 3.53 -0.99
CA PRO A 179 -18.74 4.62 -0.30
C PRO A 179 -18.94 4.36 1.20
N GLU A 180 -19.03 3.09 1.62
CA GLU A 180 -19.16 2.73 3.03
C GLU A 180 -17.85 2.98 3.77
N LEU A 181 -16.71 2.63 3.16
CA LEU A 181 -15.38 2.94 3.68
C LEU A 181 -15.16 4.45 3.75
N GLU A 182 -15.53 5.21 2.71
CA GLU A 182 -15.40 6.66 2.70
C GLU A 182 -16.23 7.32 3.81
N ALA A 183 -17.49 6.89 3.99
CA ALA A 183 -18.34 7.36 5.08
C ALA A 183 -17.75 6.99 6.45
N ALA A 184 -17.25 5.76 6.61
CA ALA A 184 -16.63 5.33 7.85
C ALA A 184 -15.36 6.13 8.18
N ILE A 185 -14.52 6.43 7.18
CA ILE A 185 -13.32 7.27 7.34
C ILE A 185 -13.72 8.68 7.77
N ARG A 186 -14.72 9.27 7.13
CA ARG A 186 -15.22 10.59 7.50
C ARG A 186 -15.72 10.62 8.94
N GLU A 187 -16.67 9.76 9.28
CA GLU A 187 -17.36 9.78 10.57
C GLU A 187 -16.50 9.27 11.74
N LYS A 188 -15.73 8.21 11.50
CA LYS A 188 -15.00 7.50 12.57
C LYS A 188 -13.54 7.91 12.67
N TRP A 189 -13.01 8.67 11.71
CA TRP A 189 -11.64 9.16 11.73
C TRP A 189 -11.55 10.68 11.71
N ILE A 190 -12.00 11.31 10.62
CA ILE A 190 -11.85 12.75 10.41
C ILE A 190 -12.68 13.54 11.43
N ASP A 191 -13.97 13.23 11.55
CA ASP A 191 -14.89 13.94 12.45
C ASP A 191 -14.54 13.72 13.93
N LYS A 192 -13.85 12.61 14.25
CA LYS A 192 -13.29 12.34 15.59
C LYS A 192 -11.97 13.08 15.87
N GLY A 193 -11.43 13.83 14.91
CA GLY A 193 -10.16 14.56 15.06
C GLY A 193 -8.94 13.65 15.16
N LEU A 194 -9.02 12.42 14.65
CA LEU A 194 -7.88 11.49 14.62
C LEU A 194 -6.82 11.97 13.60
N PRO A 195 -5.56 11.48 13.68
CA PRO A 195 -4.47 12.02 12.88
C PRO A 195 -4.72 11.97 11.37
N VAL A 196 -4.61 13.13 10.71
CA VAL A 196 -4.68 13.30 9.26
C VAL A 196 -3.44 14.07 8.79
N LYS A 197 -2.81 13.61 7.71
CA LYS A 197 -1.74 14.33 7.02
C LYS A 197 -2.15 14.66 5.60
N TYR A 198 -1.78 15.85 5.16
CA TYR A 198 -1.99 16.29 3.79
C TYR A 198 -0.69 16.20 3.02
N THR A 199 -0.77 15.79 1.77
CA THR A 199 0.38 15.67 0.85
C THR A 199 -0.02 16.20 -0.52
N THR A 200 0.96 16.56 -1.34
CA THR A 200 0.75 16.76 -2.77
C THR A 200 0.86 15.42 -3.51
N ALA A 201 0.33 15.36 -4.73
CA ALA A 201 0.45 14.17 -5.56
C ALA A 201 1.90 13.87 -5.94
N GLU A 202 2.73 14.90 -6.10
CA GLU A 202 4.18 14.75 -6.34
C GLU A 202 4.91 14.12 -5.14
N GLU A 203 4.52 14.49 -3.92
CA GLU A 203 5.07 13.88 -2.71
C GLU A 203 4.58 12.46 -2.47
N ALA A 204 3.42 12.09 -3.04
CA ALA A 204 2.86 10.75 -2.95
C ALA A 204 3.55 9.73 -3.87
N LYS A 205 4.26 10.19 -4.91
CA LYS A 205 5.01 9.33 -5.83
C LYS A 205 6.09 8.53 -5.12
N LEU A 206 6.42 7.38 -5.70
CA LEU A 206 7.58 6.61 -5.29
C LEU A 206 8.85 7.44 -5.55
N LYS A 207 9.51 7.88 -4.47
CA LYS A 207 10.80 8.57 -4.57
C LYS A 207 11.93 7.56 -4.47
N ILE A 208 12.79 7.55 -5.48
CA ILE A 208 14.01 6.75 -5.48
C ILE A 208 15.19 7.71 -5.31
N PRO A 209 15.85 7.73 -4.15
CA PRO A 209 17.08 8.49 -4.00
C PRO A 209 18.12 7.85 -4.94
N LEU A 210 18.49 8.53 -6.02
CA LEU A 210 19.46 8.00 -7.00
C LEU A 210 20.80 7.61 -6.34
N ALA A 211 21.18 8.32 -5.27
CA ALA A 211 22.37 8.01 -4.48
C ALA A 211 22.28 6.67 -3.73
N GLU A 212 21.07 6.16 -3.48
CA GLU A 212 20.82 4.94 -2.70
C GLU A 212 20.34 3.77 -3.56
N ILE A 213 20.22 3.98 -4.87
CA ILE A 213 19.64 3.00 -5.78
C ILE A 213 20.44 1.69 -5.84
N GLN A 214 21.77 1.80 -5.71
CA GLN A 214 22.68 0.65 -5.67
C GLN A 214 22.54 -0.16 -4.37
N ARG A 215 21.95 0.43 -3.32
CA ARG A 215 21.68 -0.24 -2.04
C ARG A 215 20.32 -0.94 -2.03
N VAL A 216 19.51 -0.78 -3.09
CA VAL A 216 18.17 -1.36 -3.12
C VAL A 216 18.27 -2.88 -3.28
N ARG A 217 17.79 -3.62 -2.26
CA ARG A 217 17.69 -5.07 -2.28
C ARG A 217 16.40 -5.48 -3.00
N LEU A 218 16.55 -6.20 -4.10
CA LEU A 218 15.44 -6.76 -4.87
C LEU A 218 15.22 -8.24 -4.51
N ASP A 219 13.96 -8.68 -4.54
CA ASP A 219 13.61 -10.07 -4.25
C ASP A 219 13.99 -10.98 -5.43
N THR A 220 14.94 -11.86 -5.16
CA THR A 220 15.48 -12.78 -6.16
C THR A 220 14.45 -13.75 -6.71
N LYS A 221 13.41 -14.14 -5.95
CA LYS A 221 12.36 -15.04 -6.44
C LYS A 221 11.46 -14.34 -7.44
N VAL A 222 11.18 -13.06 -7.22
CA VAL A 222 10.48 -12.20 -8.20
C VAL A 222 11.33 -12.10 -9.46
N LEU A 223 12.63 -11.80 -9.34
CA LEU A 223 13.54 -11.71 -10.49
C LEU A 223 13.68 -13.01 -11.28
N GLN A 224 13.71 -14.16 -10.61
CA GLN A 224 13.72 -15.48 -11.24
C GLN A 224 12.47 -15.72 -12.07
N ARG A 225 11.29 -15.34 -11.56
CA ARG A 225 10.02 -15.45 -12.32
C ARG A 225 9.93 -14.45 -13.48
N LEU A 226 10.64 -13.32 -13.40
CA LEU A 226 10.75 -12.34 -14.48
C LEU A 226 11.71 -12.77 -15.60
N SER A 227 12.61 -13.72 -15.32
CA SER A 227 13.58 -14.23 -16.29
C SER A 227 12.92 -15.32 -17.14
N PRO A 228 12.96 -15.24 -18.48
CA PRO A 228 12.34 -16.21 -19.38
C PRO A 228 12.94 -17.63 -19.26
#